data_AF-A0A3S0Z756-F1
#
_entry.id   AF-A0A3S0Z756-F1
#
_cell.length_a   1.000
_cell.length_b   1.000
_cell.length_c   1.000
_cell.angle_alpha   90.00
_cell.angle_beta   90.00
_cell.angle_gamma   90.00
#
_symmetry.space_group_name_H-M   'P 1'
#
loop_
_entity.id
_entity.type
_entity.pdbx_description
1 polymer ?
#
loop_
_entity_poly.entity_id
_entity_poly.type
_entity_poly.pdbx_seq_one_letter_code
_entity_poly.pdbx_strand_id
1 'polypeptide(L)'
;MAVMVKEKENASQNDQKVDRTGSSEFQKMILQVKDVLPDTPEAVIECDLRKTGDVDTTITNILEKKTAPIPEAAESSGFSLRSLSEGESFKAHKFEKSAKARQLSFAERKQAMLESARLKYRIKHGL
;
A
#
# COMPACT_ATOMS: atom_id res chain seq x y z
N MET A 1 -40.32 46.50 38.11
CA MET A 1 -39.59 47.32 37.14
C MET A 1 -38.11 46.96 37.21
N ALA A 2 -37.45 46.93 36.05
CA ALA A 2 -36.01 46.73 35.79
C ALA A 2 -35.49 45.28 36.01
N VAL A 3 -35.23 44.47 34.97
CA VAL A 3 -34.11 44.53 33.97
C VAL A 3 -32.80 44.07 34.63
N MET A 4 -31.92 43.21 34.11
CA MET A 4 -31.72 42.45 32.88
C MET A 4 -30.23 42.01 32.99
N VAL A 5 -29.87 40.82 32.50
CA VAL A 5 -28.53 40.43 31.99
C VAL A 5 -27.32 40.48 32.98
N LYS A 6 -26.24 39.71 32.87
CA LYS A 6 -25.66 38.89 31.81
C LYS A 6 -24.61 37.96 32.43
N GLU A 7 -24.50 36.78 31.83
CA GLU A 7 -23.32 35.97 31.55
C GLU A 7 -21.95 36.32 32.14
N LYS A 8 -21.23 35.24 32.47
CA LYS A 8 -19.86 34.84 32.04
C LYS A 8 -19.22 34.06 33.20
N GLU A 9 -18.52 32.97 33.02
CA GLU A 9 -17.90 32.32 31.87
C GLU A 9 -17.41 30.98 32.41
N ASN A 10 -17.76 29.87 31.76
CA ASN A 10 -16.98 28.64 31.96
C ASN A 10 -16.49 28.19 30.59
N ALA A 11 -15.32 28.72 30.26
CA ALA A 11 -14.46 28.21 29.21
C ALA A 11 -13.91 26.85 29.66
N SER A 12 -14.32 25.79 28.97
CA SER A 12 -13.43 24.67 28.73
C SER A 12 -13.68 24.19 27.32
N GLN A 13 -12.79 24.67 26.47
CA GLN A 13 -12.53 24.20 25.12
C GLN A 13 -12.45 22.67 25.12
N ASN A 14 -13.17 22.03 24.19
CA ASN A 14 -12.68 20.81 23.60
C ASN A 14 -13.01 20.82 22.10
N ASP A 15 -12.15 21.52 21.37
CA ASP A 15 -12.02 21.39 19.92
C ASP A 15 -11.42 20.03 19.60
N GLN A 16 -12.27 19.10 19.16
CA GLN A 16 -11.84 17.98 18.32
C GLN A 16 -12.88 17.76 17.21
N LYS A 17 -12.92 18.72 16.29
CA LYS A 17 -13.42 18.54 14.93
C LYS A 17 -12.36 17.74 14.14
N VAL A 18 -12.51 16.43 14.05
CA VAL A 18 -11.85 15.61 13.02
C VAL A 18 -12.89 14.66 12.44
N ASP A 19 -13.28 14.96 11.20
CA ASP A 19 -13.99 14.15 10.20
C ASP A 19 -14.71 12.86 10.67
N ARG A 20 -15.98 12.99 11.08
CA ARG A 20 -16.89 11.84 11.31
C ARG A 20 -17.57 11.35 10.02
N THR A 21 -17.37 12.02 8.88
CA THR A 21 -18.03 11.65 7.63
C THR A 21 -17.29 10.55 6.89
N GLY A 22 -15.95 10.59 6.89
CA GLY A 22 -15.14 9.54 6.28
C GLY A 22 -15.32 8.16 6.94
N SER A 23 -15.48 8.12 8.27
CA SER A 23 -15.71 6.85 8.98
C SER A 23 -17.09 6.24 8.72
N SER A 24 -18.12 7.07 8.54
CA SER A 24 -19.48 6.62 8.22
C SER A 24 -19.58 6.05 6.81
N GLU A 25 -18.98 6.72 5.81
CA GLU A 25 -18.95 6.19 4.43
C GLU A 25 -18.10 4.92 4.34
N PHE A 26 -16.96 4.87 5.04
CA PHE A 26 -16.12 3.67 5.11
C PHE A 26 -16.87 2.48 5.71
N GLN A 27 -17.65 2.69 6.79
CA GLN A 27 -18.50 1.64 7.37
C GLN A 27 -19.57 1.14 6.40
N LYS A 28 -20.17 2.03 5.60
CA LYS A 28 -21.12 1.62 4.55
C LYS A 28 -20.44 0.75 3.51
N MET A 29 -19.22 1.09 3.09
CA MET A 29 -18.45 0.27 2.14
C MET A 29 -18.16 -1.12 2.72
N ILE A 30 -17.79 -1.23 4.00
CA ILE A 30 -17.58 -2.54 4.65
C ILE A 30 -18.86 -3.37 4.62
N LEU A 31 -20.00 -2.78 5.00
CA LEU A 31 -21.28 -3.49 5.01
C LEU A 31 -21.69 -3.95 3.60
N GLN A 32 -21.47 -3.12 2.58
CA GLN A 32 -21.74 -3.50 1.18
C GLN A 32 -20.90 -4.71 0.74
N VAL A 33 -19.61 -4.74 1.07
CA VAL A 33 -18.76 -5.91 0.79
C VAL A 33 -19.20 -7.12 1.62
N LYS A 34 -19.63 -6.92 2.87
CA LYS A 34 -20.10 -7.99 3.76
C LYS A 34 -21.39 -8.65 3.29
N ASP A 35 -22.30 -7.88 2.69
CA ASP A 35 -23.55 -8.39 2.11
C ASP A 35 -23.29 -9.33 0.90
N VAL A 36 -22.26 -9.04 0.10
CA VAL A 36 -21.89 -9.88 -1.06
C VAL A 36 -20.95 -11.04 -0.70
N LEU A 37 -20.13 -10.88 0.35
CA LEU A 37 -19.14 -11.85 0.79
C LEU A 37 -19.32 -12.16 2.30
N PRO A 38 -20.41 -12.86 2.69
CA PRO A 38 -20.76 -13.07 4.09
C PRO A 38 -19.73 -13.90 4.87
N ASP A 39 -18.99 -14.79 4.20
CA ASP A 39 -17.94 -15.62 4.82
C ASP A 39 -16.64 -14.85 5.08
N THR A 40 -16.49 -13.63 4.56
CA THR A 40 -15.26 -12.85 4.70
C THR A 40 -15.24 -12.07 6.03
N PRO A 41 -14.18 -12.14 6.84
CA PRO A 41 -14.05 -11.36 8.07
C PRO A 41 -13.95 -9.86 7.79
N GLU A 42 -14.60 -9.03 8.62
CA GLU A 42 -14.57 -7.57 8.50
C GLU A 42 -13.15 -7.00 8.53
N ALA A 43 -12.25 -7.60 9.33
CA ALA A 43 -10.84 -7.18 9.39
C ALA A 43 -10.11 -7.28 8.04
N VAL A 44 -10.45 -8.27 7.21
CA VAL A 44 -9.87 -8.44 5.87
C VAL A 44 -10.43 -7.39 4.92
N ILE A 45 -11.75 -7.18 4.97
CA ILE A 45 -12.47 -6.17 4.17
C ILE A 45 -11.93 -4.77 4.49
N GLU A 46 -11.80 -4.43 5.77
CA GLU A 46 -11.24 -3.14 6.21
C GLU A 46 -9.81 -2.92 5.73
N CYS A 47 -8.98 -3.96 5.83
CA CYS A 47 -7.58 -3.89 5.42
C CYS A 47 -7.47 -3.63 3.91
N ASP A 48 -8.32 -4.26 3.10
CA ASP A 48 -8.30 -4.07 1.65
C ASP A 48 -8.96 -2.75 1.23
N LEU A 49 -10.10 -2.38 1.82
CA LEU A 49 -10.74 -1.08 1.57
C LEU A 49 -9.82 0.09 1.95
N ARG A 50 -8.99 -0.03 2.99
CA ARG A 50 -7.96 0.98 3.29
C ARG A 50 -6.90 1.15 2.19
N LYS A 51 -6.69 0.13 1.35
CA LYS A 51 -5.71 0.15 0.24
C LYS A 51 -6.35 0.57 -1.07
N THR A 52 -7.54 0.05 -1.37
CA THR A 52 -8.23 0.25 -2.65
C THR A 52 -9.09 1.50 -2.65
N GLY A 53 -9.74 1.81 -1.52
CA GLY A 53 -10.74 2.87 -1.40
C GLY A 53 -12.01 2.60 -2.22
N ASP A 54 -12.21 1.37 -2.70
CA ASP A 54 -13.25 1.02 -3.66
C ASP A 54 -13.83 -0.37 -3.39
N VAL A 55 -15.16 -0.48 -3.44
CA VAL A 55 -15.91 -1.70 -3.09
C VAL A 55 -15.71 -2.79 -4.14
N ASP A 56 -15.85 -2.47 -5.43
CA ASP A 56 -15.77 -3.46 -6.52
C ASP A 56 -14.36 -4.04 -6.65
N THR A 57 -13.35 -3.18 -6.52
CA THR A 57 -11.94 -3.59 -6.49
C THR A 57 -11.65 -4.49 -5.29
N THR A 58 -12.23 -4.17 -4.13
CA THR A 58 -12.08 -4.98 -2.91
C THR A 58 -12.72 -6.36 -3.08
N ILE A 59 -13.94 -6.44 -3.63
CA ILE A 59 -14.62 -7.71 -3.93
C ILE A 59 -13.77 -8.56 -4.87
N THR A 60 -13.29 -7.95 -5.96
CA THR A 60 -12.44 -8.63 -6.95
C THR A 60 -11.16 -9.16 -6.30
N ASN A 61 -10.47 -8.37 -5.48
CA ASN A 61 -9.26 -8.79 -4.79
C ASN A 61 -9.49 -9.96 -3.82
N ILE A 62 -10.61 -9.94 -3.09
CA ILE A 62 -10.97 -11.02 -2.16
C ILE A 62 -11.27 -12.31 -2.93
N LEU A 63 -12.05 -12.23 -4.01
CA LEU A 63 -12.39 -13.39 -4.85
C LEU A 63 -11.16 -13.97 -5.57
N GLU A 64 -10.25 -13.12 -6.03
CA GLU A 64 -8.99 -13.51 -6.68
C GLU A 64 -7.91 -13.99 -5.69
N LYS A 65 -8.21 -14.08 -4.38
CA LYS A 65 -7.28 -14.45 -3.29
C LYS A 65 -6.01 -13.57 -3.22
N LYS A 66 -6.10 -12.31 -3.64
CA LYS A 66 -4.99 -11.34 -3.54
C LYS A 66 -4.89 -10.69 -2.16
N THR A 67 -5.94 -10.80 -1.34
CA THR A 67 -5.89 -10.41 0.07
C THR A 67 -5.11 -11.47 0.84
N ALA A 68 -3.81 -11.22 1.02
CA ALA A 68 -2.96 -12.06 1.84
C ALA A 68 -3.66 -12.29 3.20
N PRO A 69 -3.81 -13.55 3.64
CA PRO A 69 -4.33 -13.83 4.97
C PRO A 69 -3.46 -13.05 5.96
N ILE A 70 -4.11 -12.50 6.98
CA ILE A 70 -3.48 -11.87 8.14
C ILE A 70 -2.28 -12.74 8.53
N PRO A 71 -1.07 -12.19 8.70
CA PRO A 71 0.12 -13.00 8.87
C PRO A 71 0.10 -13.64 10.27
N GLU A 72 -0.55 -14.79 10.39
CA GLU A 72 0.03 -15.85 11.21
C GLU A 72 1.15 -16.51 10.41
N ALA A 73 2.18 -16.85 11.15
CA ALA A 73 3.49 -17.19 10.66
C ALA A 73 3.49 -18.27 9.57
N ALA A 74 4.38 -18.03 8.61
CA ALA A 74 5.11 -19.02 7.83
C ALA A 74 4.39 -19.72 6.67
N GLU A 75 5.18 -19.84 5.59
CA GLU A 75 5.00 -20.73 4.45
C GLU A 75 3.87 -20.41 3.45
N SER A 76 4.07 -19.35 2.66
CA SER A 76 3.55 -19.36 1.28
C SER A 76 4.70 -19.21 0.30
N SER A 77 4.95 -20.29 -0.41
CA SER A 77 5.82 -20.46 -1.58
C SER A 77 5.29 -19.69 -2.80
N GLY A 78 4.93 -18.42 -2.60
CA GLY A 78 4.90 -17.46 -3.69
C GLY A 78 6.35 -17.06 -3.97
N PHE A 79 6.78 -17.15 -5.22
CA PHE A 79 8.06 -16.62 -5.68
C PHE A 79 8.04 -15.09 -5.54
N SER A 80 8.13 -14.64 -4.29
CA SER A 80 8.22 -13.26 -3.90
C SER A 80 9.66 -12.88 -4.21
N LEU A 81 9.87 -12.25 -5.37
CA LEU A 81 11.07 -11.45 -5.64
C LEU A 81 11.11 -10.21 -4.72
N ARG A 82 10.68 -10.35 -3.46
CA ARG A 82 10.88 -9.36 -2.42
C ARG A 82 12.33 -9.47 -2.01
N SER A 83 13.08 -8.50 -2.52
CA SER A 83 14.34 -8.04 -1.96
C SER A 83 15.42 -9.13 -1.92
N LEU A 84 15.95 -9.46 -3.10
CA LEU A 84 17.36 -9.80 -3.16
C LEU A 84 18.12 -8.57 -2.68
N SER A 85 18.43 -8.59 -1.38
CA SER A 85 19.58 -8.00 -0.69
C SER A 85 19.97 -6.57 -1.07
N GLU A 86 20.10 -5.69 -0.07
CA GLU A 86 20.97 -4.51 -0.12
C GLU A 86 22.16 -4.71 -1.07
N GLY A 87 22.06 -4.14 -2.27
CA GLY A 87 22.94 -4.53 -3.37
C GLY A 87 22.61 -3.72 -4.60
N GLU A 88 23.56 -2.85 -4.96
CA GLU A 88 23.69 -2.09 -6.21
C GLU A 88 22.40 -1.89 -7.02
N SER A 89 21.84 -0.67 -6.94
CA SER A 89 20.68 -0.28 -7.74
C SER A 89 21.07 -0.02 -9.20
N PHE A 90 20.66 -0.91 -10.12
CA PHE A 90 20.77 -0.71 -11.57
C PHE A 90 19.59 0.08 -12.17
N LYS A 91 18.85 0.83 -11.33
CA LYS A 91 17.71 1.66 -11.75
C LYS A 91 18.20 2.99 -12.34
N ALA A 92 17.58 3.44 -13.44
CA ALA A 92 17.83 4.77 -13.96
C ALA A 92 17.32 5.83 -12.98
N HIS A 93 18.12 6.87 -12.79
CA HIS A 93 17.75 7.98 -11.92
C HIS A 93 16.64 8.85 -12.54
N LYS A 94 16.60 8.96 -13.87
CA LYS A 94 15.60 9.73 -14.61
C LYS A 94 15.27 9.01 -15.92
N PHE A 95 14.09 9.32 -16.46
CA PHE A 95 13.68 8.82 -17.76
C PHE A 95 14.05 9.83 -18.85
N GLU A 96 14.86 9.41 -19.81
CA GLU A 96 15.34 10.30 -20.85
C GLU A 96 14.21 10.66 -21.83
N LYS A 97 14.25 11.91 -22.31
CA LYS A 97 13.22 12.49 -23.18
C LYS A 97 13.24 11.91 -24.60
N SER A 98 14.42 11.48 -25.08
CA SER A 98 14.59 10.85 -26.39
C SER A 98 14.53 9.34 -26.30
N ALA A 99 13.86 8.69 -27.26
CA ALA A 99 13.72 7.23 -27.33
C ALA A 99 15.08 6.52 -27.48
N LYS A 100 15.95 7.03 -28.35
CA LYS A 100 17.28 6.47 -28.59
C LYS A 100 18.14 6.50 -27.33
N ALA A 101 18.10 7.62 -26.64
CA ALA A 101 18.92 7.86 -25.45
C ALA A 101 18.45 6.94 -24.29
N ARG A 102 17.13 6.77 -24.13
CA ARG A 102 16.53 5.77 -23.23
C ARG A 102 16.93 4.32 -23.54
N GLN A 103 16.99 3.94 -24.82
CA GLN A 103 17.43 2.61 -25.23
C GLN A 103 18.89 2.35 -24.85
N LEU A 104 19.76 3.35 -25.04
CA LEU A 104 21.16 3.29 -24.61
C LEU A 104 21.27 3.14 -23.09
N SER A 105 20.60 4.02 -22.33
CA SER A 105 20.56 3.94 -20.86
C SER A 105 20.05 2.58 -20.35
N PHE A 106 19.08 1.99 -21.04
CA PHE A 106 18.60 0.64 -20.70
C PHE A 106 19.65 -0.43 -20.98
N ALA A 107 20.27 -0.40 -22.17
CA ALA A 107 21.29 -1.37 -22.57
C ALA A 107 22.50 -1.34 -21.61
N GLU A 108 22.97 -0.15 -21.26
CA GLU A 108 24.07 0.04 -20.31
C GLU A 108 23.76 -0.54 -18.93
N ARG A 109 22.59 -0.22 -18.37
CA ARG A 109 22.19 -0.73 -17.05
C ARG A 109 21.97 -2.25 -17.06
N LYS A 110 21.43 -2.79 -18.15
CA LYS A 110 21.30 -4.24 -18.34
C LYS A 110 22.67 -4.91 -18.37
N GLN A 111 23.64 -4.33 -19.08
CA GLN A 111 24.99 -4.86 -19.13
C GLN A 111 25.65 -4.84 -17.74
N ALA A 112 25.58 -3.72 -17.03
CA ALA A 112 26.14 -3.58 -15.68
C ALA A 112 25.53 -4.60 -14.69
N MET A 113 24.22 -4.85 -14.78
CA MET A 113 23.54 -5.86 -13.97
C MET A 113 24.05 -7.28 -14.27
N LEU A 114 24.30 -7.60 -15.54
CA LEU A 114 24.82 -8.92 -15.94
C LEU A 114 26.27 -9.10 -15.49
N GLU A 115 27.11 -8.07 -15.61
CA GLU A 115 28.51 -8.11 -15.17
C GLU A 115 28.63 -8.27 -13.65
N SER A 116 27.84 -7.53 -12.88
CA SER A 116 27.82 -7.68 -11.42
C SER A 116 27.34 -9.08 -11.00
N ALA A 117 26.33 -9.62 -11.67
CA ALA A 117 25.86 -10.99 -11.43
C ALA A 117 26.95 -12.02 -11.74
N ARG A 118 27.69 -11.86 -12.85
CA ARG A 118 28.81 -12.72 -13.22
C ARG A 118 29.95 -12.65 -12.20
N LEU A 119 30.30 -11.45 -11.71
CA LEU A 119 31.31 -11.27 -10.67
C LEU A 119 30.90 -11.96 -9.37
N LYS A 120 29.67 -11.73 -8.91
CA LYS A 120 29.12 -12.37 -7.70
C LYS A 120 29.13 -13.89 -7.85
N TYR A 121 28.76 -14.40 -9.02
CA TYR A 121 28.80 -15.83 -9.31
C TYR A 121 30.22 -16.38 -9.23
N ARG A 122 31.18 -15.72 -9.89
CA ARG A 122 32.58 -16.12 -9.88
C ARG A 122 33.16 -16.15 -8.46
N ILE A 123 32.92 -15.11 -7.67
CA ILE A 123 33.37 -15.04 -6.27
C ILE A 123 32.72 -16.15 -5.43
N LYS A 124 31.40 -16.37 -5.59
CA LYS A 124 30.66 -17.38 -4.84
C LYS A 124 31.12 -18.81 -5.16
N HIS A 125 31.48 -19.07 -6.41
CA HIS A 125 31.80 -20.40 -6.91
C HIS A 125 33.31 -20.65 -7.11
N GLY A 126 34.16 -19.65 -6.86
CA GLY A 126 35.62 -19.78 -6.96
C GLY A 126 36.16 -20.04 -8.37
N LEU A 127 35.53 -19.47 -9.41
CA LEU A 127 36.02 -19.55 -10.80
C LEU A 127 37.04 -18.45 -11.16
#